data_AF-A0AA39IC41-F1
#
_entry.id   AF-A0AA39IC41-F1
#
_cell.length_a   1.000
_cell.length_b   1.000
_cell.length_c   1.000
_cell.angle_alpha   90.00
_cell.angle_beta   90.00
_cell.angle_gamma   90.00
#
_symmetry.space_group_name_H-M   'P 1'
#
loop_
_entity.id
_entity.type
_entity.pdbx_description
1 polymer ?
#
loop_
_entity_poly.entity_id
_entity_poly.type
_entity_poly.pdbx_seq_one_letter_code
_entity_poly.pdbx_strand_id
1 'polypeptide(L)' 'YCLCPTFTKEDNLEQNVLQSLDAVPLKSMRKFATHSNHFMDAYRKGLNGQKVAWAGKKYHSHHVLLENILEEFDQAHPNT' A
#
# COMPACT_ATOMS: atom_id res chain seq x y z
N TYR A 1 4.87 -16.01 -1.74
CA TYR A 1 4.13 -15.95 -0.47
C TYR A 1 3.17 -17.14 -0.35
N CYS A 2 3.63 -18.37 -0.64
CA CYS A 2 2.95 -19.61 -0.26
C CYS A 2 4.06 -20.63 0.01
N LEU A 3 4.73 -20.50 1.16
CA LEU A 3 5.72 -21.47 1.64
C LEU A 3 5.07 -22.55 2.52
N CYS A 4 3.79 -22.40 2.86
CA CYS A 4 3.07 -23.31 3.73
C CYS A 4 1.95 -23.98 2.93
N PRO A 5 1.98 -25.31 2.74
CA PRO A 5 0.92 -26.02 2.04
C PRO A 5 -0.38 -26.00 2.86
N THR A 6 -1.53 -25.94 2.18
CA THR A 6 -2.87 -25.97 2.79
C THR A 6 -3.17 -27.37 3.36
N PHE A 7 -3.45 -27.48 4.67
CA PHE A 7 -3.86 -28.76 5.28
C PHE A 7 -4.96 -28.62 6.35
N THR A 8 -5.70 -29.72 6.51
CA THR A 8 -7.09 -29.89 6.98
C THR A 8 -7.34 -29.91 8.50
N LYS A 9 -6.35 -29.66 9.36
CA LYS A 9 -6.52 -29.71 10.83
C LYS A 9 -6.14 -28.37 11.47
N GLU A 10 -6.95 -27.91 12.42
CA GLU A 10 -6.82 -26.58 13.06
C GLU A 10 -5.50 -26.39 13.81
N ASP A 11 -5.03 -27.39 14.56
CA ASP A 11 -3.75 -27.33 15.29
C ASP A 11 -2.55 -27.06 14.36
N ASN A 12 -2.59 -27.60 13.14
CA ASN A 12 -1.55 -27.36 12.14
C ASN A 12 -1.65 -25.94 11.56
N LEU A 13 -2.84 -25.32 11.56
CA LEU A 13 -3.04 -23.97 11.06
C LEU A 13 -2.39 -22.95 12.00
N GLU A 14 -2.61 -23.07 13.30
CA GLU A 14 -2.03 -22.15 14.29
C GLU A 14 -0.50 -22.18 14.24
N GLN A 15 0.09 -23.38 14.26
CA GLN A 15 1.55 -23.53 14.18
C GLN A 15 2.11 -22.96 12.87
N ASN A 16 1.42 -23.16 11.75
CA ASN A 16 1.83 -22.61 10.46
C ASN A 16 1.74 -21.08 10.41
N VAL A 17 0.73 -20.49 11.05
CA VAL A 17 0.60 -19.02 11.16
C VAL A 17 1.77 -18.46 11.96
N LEU A 18 2.09 -19.05 13.11
CA LEU A 18 3.24 -18.63 13.93
C LEU A 18 4.55 -18.74 13.13
N GLN A 19 4.81 -19.89 12.49
CA GLN A 19 5.99 -20.08 11.65
C GLN A 19 6.04 -19.10 10.47
N SER A 20 4.89 -18.80 9.86
CA SER A 20 4.81 -17.84 8.76
C SER A 20 5.13 -16.44 9.21
N LEU A 21 4.66 -16.03 10.40
CA LEU A 21 4.94 -14.72 11.00
C LEU A 21 6.42 -14.60 11.35
N ASP A 22 7.01 -15.62 11.97
CA ASP A 22 8.44 -15.66 12.31
C ASP A 22 9.34 -15.64 11.07
N ALA A 23 8.88 -16.24 9.96
CA ALA A 23 9.61 -16.28 8.70
C ALA A 23 9.62 -14.93 7.95
N VAL A 24 8.81 -13.94 8.35
CA VAL A 24 8.78 -12.64 7.66
C VAL A 24 10.08 -11.87 7.95
N PRO A 25 10.87 -11.49 6.93
CA PRO A 25 12.08 -10.72 7.17
C PRO A 25 11.78 -9.30 7.66
N LEU A 26 12.59 -8.77 8.58
CA LEU A 26 12.49 -7.40 9.09
C LEU A 26 12.44 -6.34 7.97
N LYS A 27 13.18 -6.57 6.87
CA LYS A 27 13.17 -5.71 5.69
C LYS A 27 11.77 -5.62 5.05
N SER A 28 11.03 -6.72 5.01
CA SER A 28 9.67 -6.75 4.47
C SER A 28 8.71 -5.97 5.37
N MET A 29 8.81 -6.14 6.70
CA MET A 29 8.00 -5.37 7.65
C MET A 29 8.23 -3.86 7.52
N ARG A 30 9.51 -3.44 7.44
CA ARG A 30 9.88 -2.03 7.25
C ARG A 30 9.33 -1.47 5.94
N LYS A 31 9.48 -2.20 4.83
CA LYS A 31 8.92 -1.79 3.53
C LYS A 31 7.40 -1.62 3.60
N PHE A 32 6.70 -2.56 4.25
CA PHE A 32 5.25 -2.48 4.42
C PHE A 32 4.86 -1.25 5.25
N ALA A 33 5.48 -1.03 6.41
CA ALA A 33 5.22 0.12 7.26
C ALA A 33 5.44 1.46 6.55
N THR A 34 6.55 1.59 5.80
CA THR A 34 6.81 2.80 4.98
C THR A 34 5.73 3.00 3.93
N HIS A 35 5.32 1.94 3.23
CA HIS A 35 4.26 2.03 2.23
C HIS A 35 2.91 2.44 2.83
N SER A 36 2.52 1.84 3.96
CA SER A 36 1.32 2.25 4.71
C SER A 36 1.39 3.70 5.16
N ASN A 37 2.55 4.18 5.62
CA ASN A 37 2.73 5.57 6.03
C ASN A 37 2.54 6.55 4.85
N HIS A 38 2.99 6.19 3.65
CA HIS A 38 2.76 7.01 2.45
C HIS A 38 1.26 7.11 2.10
N PHE A 39 0.51 6.02 2.23
CA PHE A 39 -0.94 6.08 2.05
C PHE A 39 -1.61 6.98 3.11
N MET A 40 -1.21 6.83 4.39
CA MET A 40 -1.73 7.67 5.46
C MET A 40 -1.41 9.15 5.28
N ASP A 41 -0.20 9.48 4.80
CA ASP A 41 0.19 10.85 4.46
C ASP A 41 -0.68 11.41 3.32
N ALA A 42 -0.94 10.63 2.27
CA ALA A 42 -1.82 11.03 1.19
C ALA A 42 -3.26 11.30 1.70
N TYR A 43 -3.80 10.43 2.55
CA TYR A 43 -5.11 10.64 3.16
C TYR A 43 -5.15 11.90 4.06
N ARG A 44 -4.12 12.13 4.89
CA ARG A 44 -4.02 13.33 5.74
C ARG A 44 -4.01 14.62 4.92
N LYS A 45 -3.43 14.58 3.72
CA LYS A 45 -3.37 15.72 2.80
C LYS A 45 -4.64 15.88 1.94
N GLY A 46 -5.68 15.10 2.20
CA GLY A 46 -6.99 15.25 1.54
C GLY A 46 -7.05 14.63 0.14
N LEU A 47 -6.13 13.74 -0.21
CA LEU A 47 -6.19 13.02 -1.49
C LEU A 47 -7.27 11.94 -1.44
N ASN A 48 -8.36 12.17 -2.18
CA ASN A 48 -9.40 11.17 -2.39
C ASN A 48 -8.87 10.01 -3.27
N GLY A 49 -9.47 8.83 -3.16
CA GLY A 49 -9.05 7.62 -3.89
C GLY A 49 -8.99 7.81 -5.42
N GLN A 50 -9.87 8.65 -5.98
CA GLN A 50 -9.81 9.03 -7.39
C GLN A 50 -8.55 9.83 -7.74
N LYS A 51 -8.15 10.79 -6.88
CA LYS A 51 -6.93 11.60 -7.07
C LYS A 51 -5.68 10.71 -6.94
N VAL A 52 -5.66 9.77 -6.00
CA VAL A 52 -4.56 8.80 -5.82
C VAL A 52 -4.45 7.85 -7.01
N ALA A 53 -5.56 7.31 -7.51
CA ALA A 53 -5.56 6.43 -8.66
C ALA A 53 -5.09 7.15 -9.94
N TRP A 54 -5.52 8.39 -10.15
CA TRP A 54 -5.03 9.24 -11.24
C TRP A 54 -3.53 9.55 -11.11
N ALA A 55 -3.08 9.95 -9.91
CA ALA A 55 -1.68 10.20 -9.61
C ALA A 55 -0.80 8.96 -9.84
N GLY A 56 -1.25 7.79 -9.40
CA GLY A 56 -0.55 6.52 -9.61
C GLY A 56 -0.43 6.14 -11.09
N LYS A 57 -1.46 6.47 -11.91
CA LYS A 57 -1.42 6.28 -13.37
C LYS A 57 -0.49 7.28 -14.05
N LYS A 58 -0.42 8.53 -13.57
CA LYS A 58 0.38 9.60 -14.17
C LYS A 58 1.86 9.53 -13.78
N TYR A 59 2.15 9.24 -12.51
CA TYR A 59 3.52 9.15 -11.95
C TYR A 59 3.83 7.72 -11.56
N HIS A 60 4.01 6.85 -12.56
CA HIS A 60 4.22 5.42 -12.34
C HIS A 60 5.58 5.07 -11.70
N SER A 61 6.52 6.01 -11.64
CA SER A 61 7.90 5.76 -11.19
C SER A 61 8.41 6.71 -10.10
N HIS A 62 7.70 7.81 -9.82
CA HIS A 62 8.14 8.84 -8.88
C HIS A 62 7.00 9.14 -7.90
N HIS A 63 6.85 8.29 -6.88
CA HIS A 63 5.86 8.47 -5.81
C HIS A 63 6.29 9.53 -4.79
N VAL A 64 6.78 10.67 -5.29
CA VAL A 64 6.89 11.87 -4.47
C VAL A 64 5.56 12.57 -4.60
N LEU A 65 4.86 12.73 -3.49
CA LEU A 65 3.63 13.49 -3.46
C LEU A 65 3.98 14.97 -3.70
N LEU A 66 3.94 15.39 -4.96
CA LEU A 66 4.12 16.79 -5.30
C LEU A 66 2.99 17.60 -4.65
N GLU A 67 3.33 18.70 -3.99
CA GLU A 67 2.35 19.60 -3.37
C GLU A 67 1.31 20.08 -4.40
N ASN A 68 1.70 20.19 -5.68
CA ASN A 68 0.85 20.64 -6.78
C ASN A 68 -0.01 19.53 -7.40
N ILE A 69 0.03 18.30 -6.89
CA ILE A 69 -0.70 17.17 -7.50
C ILE A 69 -2.22 17.36 -7.45
N LEU A 70 -2.69 18.09 -6.44
CA LEU A 70 -4.10 18.46 -6.32
C LEU A 70 -4.49 19.47 -7.40
N GLU A 71 -3.67 20.49 -7.63
CA GLU A 71 -3.89 21.48 -8.70
C GLU A 71 -3.82 20.85 -10.09
N GLU A 72 -2.86 19.97 -10.33
CA GLU A 72 -2.77 19.26 -11.62
C GLU A 72 -3.96 18.33 -11.86
N PHE A 73 -4.48 17.71 -10.80
CA PHE A 73 -5.69 16.90 -10.89
C PHE A 73 -6.89 17.77 -11.25
N ASP A 74 -7.05 18.91 -10.59
CA ASP A 74 -8.16 19.85 -10.82
C ASP A 74 -8.08 20.48 -12.24
N GLN A 75 -6.87 20.69 -12.78
CA GLN A 75 -6.68 21.10 -14.19
C GLN A 75 -7.01 19.99 -15.20
N ALA A 76 -6.71 18.73 -14.87
CA ALA A 76 -7.03 17.59 -15.72
C ALA A 76 -8.52 17.21 -15.67
N HIS A 77 -9.21 17.61 -14.60
CA HIS A 77 -10.64 17.41 -14.37
C HIS A 77 -11.32 18.75 -14.03
N PRO A 78 -11.32 19.73 -14.96
CA PRO A 78 -12.00 20.99 -14.73
C PRO A 78 -13.49 20.69 -14.52
N ASN A 79 -14.04 21.19 -13.42
CA ASN A 79 -15.44 20.95 -13.03
C ASN A 79 -16.39 21.16 -14.21
N THR A 80 -17.22 20.15 -14.49
CA THR A 80 -18.38 20.28 -15.37
C THR A 80 -19.45 21.12 -14.67
#